data_AF-A0AAV2J3Z3-F1
#
_entry.id   AF-A0AAV2J3Z3-F1
#
_cell.length_a   1.000
_cell.length_b   1.000
_cell.length_c   1.000
_cell.angle_alpha   90.00
_cell.angle_beta   90.00
_cell.angle_gamma   90.00
#
_symmetry.space_group_name_H-M   'P 1'
#
loop_
_entity.id
_entity.type
_entity.pdbx_description
1 polymer ?
#
loop_
_entity_poly.entity_id
_entity_poly.type
_entity_poly.pdbx_seq_one_letter_code
_entity_poly.pdbx_strand_id
1 'polypeptide(L)'
;MIERATFREKMRSSIDDQPTTPVRRVYDAAVSSVSRQGGGDRPPRIEAFSSFRTILNRARSKRMPEIPRGVEEVEIQGPWRPQKVVCDFEMALITALQSELPQVSIQGCYFHFTQSLWRRVQELGLVRAYRENLRLRKCIRKLMALGYLPRPLVRLNFNSLRRSQRTIRLIDRNPSLLDFFGYVQNTYIGGFFPVPLWNVFDREMDTRTNNHVESYHKTLNDTIGVRHPSLWTFIRCLKDRQTVVEQTIDGAERGELAPARRRKWRVLEERLR
;
A
#
# COMPACT_ATOMS: atom_id res chain seq x y z
N MET A 1 -5.76 -21.01 42.25
CA MET A 1 -5.59 -21.33 40.82
C MET A 1 -6.95 -21.13 40.18
N ILE A 2 -7.07 -20.35 39.12
CA ILE A 2 -8.38 -20.19 38.47
C ILE A 2 -8.70 -21.52 37.79
N GLU A 3 -9.93 -21.99 37.96
CA GLU A 3 -10.36 -23.23 37.33
C GLU A 3 -10.24 -23.09 35.81
N ARG A 4 -9.42 -23.98 35.22
CA ARG A 4 -9.18 -24.02 33.77
C ARG A 4 -10.49 -24.16 32.98
N ALA A 5 -11.52 -24.76 33.59
CA ALA A 5 -12.86 -24.93 33.02
C ALA A 5 -13.59 -23.58 32.87
N THR A 6 -13.71 -22.79 33.93
CA THR A 6 -14.37 -21.47 33.90
C THR A 6 -13.64 -20.50 32.98
N PHE A 7 -12.30 -20.52 32.97
CA PHE A 7 -11.51 -19.70 32.06
C PHE A 7 -11.75 -20.08 30.58
N ARG A 8 -11.82 -21.38 30.29
CA ARG A 8 -12.11 -21.91 28.95
C ARG A 8 -13.53 -21.58 28.48
N GLU A 9 -14.50 -21.66 29.38
CA GLU A 9 -15.91 -21.38 29.08
C GLU A 9 -16.11 -19.91 28.75
N LYS A 10 -15.49 -19.00 29.51
CA LYS A 10 -15.49 -17.57 29.22
C LYS A 10 -14.93 -17.24 27.83
N MET A 11 -13.79 -17.85 27.47
CA MET A 11 -13.21 -17.67 26.13
C MET A 11 -14.09 -18.26 25.02
N ARG A 12 -14.80 -19.37 25.28
CA ARG A 12 -15.73 -19.96 24.31
C ARG A 12 -16.96 -19.09 24.10
N SER A 13 -17.57 -18.57 25.18
CA SER A 13 -18.69 -17.65 25.10
C SER A 13 -18.34 -16.43 24.25
N SER A 14 -17.15 -15.84 24.47
CA SER A 14 -16.68 -14.71 23.67
C SER A 14 -16.49 -15.04 22.18
N ILE A 15 -16.12 -16.29 21.84
CA ILE A 15 -16.05 -16.76 20.45
C ILE A 15 -17.44 -16.98 19.87
N ASP A 16 -18.39 -17.48 20.66
CA ASP A 16 -19.77 -17.68 20.23
C ASP A 16 -20.45 -16.33 19.95
N ASP A 17 -20.18 -15.30 20.76
CA ASP A 17 -20.73 -13.95 20.59
C ASP A 17 -20.14 -13.22 19.37
N GLN A 18 -18.82 -13.32 19.17
CA GLN A 18 -18.13 -12.62 18.08
C GLN A 18 -17.03 -13.52 17.46
N PRO A 19 -17.40 -14.46 16.56
CA PRO A 19 -16.50 -15.49 16.04
C PRO A 19 -15.41 -14.93 15.11
N THR A 20 -15.55 -13.70 14.63
CA THR A 20 -14.53 -13.00 13.84
C THR A 20 -13.40 -12.45 14.70
N THR A 21 -13.56 -12.39 16.02
CA THR A 21 -12.52 -11.87 16.93
C THR A 21 -11.26 -12.74 16.87
N PRO A 22 -10.05 -12.14 16.77
CA PRO A 22 -8.81 -12.88 16.88
C PRO A 22 -8.74 -13.72 18.15
N VAL A 23 -8.40 -15.00 18.01
CA VAL A 23 -8.33 -15.95 19.14
C VAL A 23 -7.36 -15.47 20.24
N ARG A 24 -6.31 -14.74 19.84
CA ARG A 24 -5.36 -14.15 20.78
C ARG A 24 -6.01 -13.07 21.64
N ARG A 25 -6.85 -12.23 21.05
CA ARG A 25 -7.58 -11.16 21.72
C ARG A 25 -8.62 -11.70 22.70
N VAL A 26 -9.31 -12.77 22.35
CA VAL A 26 -10.21 -13.52 23.25
C VAL A 26 -9.45 -13.98 24.50
N TYR A 27 -8.25 -14.54 24.33
CA TYR A 27 -7.40 -14.96 25.44
C TYR A 27 -6.92 -13.77 26.27
N ASP A 28 -6.37 -12.73 25.65
CA ASP A 28 -5.83 -11.56 26.35
C ASP A 28 -6.93 -10.80 27.13
N ALA A 29 -8.15 -10.73 26.59
CA ALA A 29 -9.32 -10.19 27.28
C ALA A 29 -9.71 -11.03 28.51
N ALA A 30 -9.71 -12.36 28.38
CA ALA A 30 -9.97 -13.26 29.49
C ALA A 30 -8.90 -13.11 30.59
N VAL A 31 -7.61 -13.04 30.24
CA VAL A 31 -6.49 -12.78 31.17
C VAL A 31 -6.65 -11.44 31.88
N SER A 32 -7.00 -10.39 31.14
CA SER A 32 -7.19 -9.05 31.70
C SER A 32 -8.35 -8.99 32.69
N SER A 33 -9.47 -9.66 32.38
CA SER A 33 -10.65 -9.70 33.24
C SER A 33 -10.39 -10.40 34.58
N VAL A 34 -9.54 -11.43 34.55
CA VAL A 34 -9.07 -12.18 35.72
C VAL A 34 -8.14 -11.31 36.57
N SER A 35 -7.21 -10.60 35.94
CA SER A 35 -6.23 -9.76 36.63
C SER A 35 -6.91 -8.58 37.35
N ARG A 36 -8.04 -8.09 36.83
CA ARG A 36 -8.86 -7.06 37.49
C ARG A 36 -9.67 -7.57 38.69
N GLN A 37 -9.96 -8.88 38.77
CA GLN A 37 -10.73 -9.48 39.86
C GLN A 37 -9.85 -9.96 41.04
N GLY A 38 -8.54 -10.14 40.82
CA GLY A 38 -7.60 -10.59 41.85
C GLY A 38 -6.92 -9.43 42.58
N GLY A 39 -7.49 -8.94 43.67
CA GLY A 39 -6.86 -7.94 44.56
C GLY A 39 -5.85 -8.51 45.56
N GLY A 40 -5.21 -9.65 45.25
CA GLY A 40 -4.30 -10.35 46.16
C GLY A 40 -2.81 -10.16 45.82
N ASP A 41 -1.96 -10.25 46.85
CA ASP A 41 -0.51 -9.97 46.85
C ASP A 41 0.35 -10.86 45.91
N ARG A 42 -0.26 -11.81 45.19
CA ARG A 42 0.40 -12.62 44.16
C ARG A 42 -0.46 -12.74 42.90
N PRO A 43 0.13 -12.53 41.70
CA PRO A 43 -0.60 -12.66 40.44
C PRO A 43 -1.13 -14.09 40.24
N PRO A 44 -2.35 -14.24 39.70
CA PRO A 44 -2.92 -15.55 39.41
C PRO A 44 -2.06 -16.31 38.40
N ARG A 45 -1.81 -17.60 38.66
CA ARG A 45 -1.08 -18.48 37.74
C ARG A 45 -1.97 -18.83 36.55
N ILE A 46 -1.73 -18.19 35.41
CA ILE A 46 -2.49 -18.36 34.17
C ILE A 46 -1.66 -19.19 33.18
N GLU A 47 -2.27 -20.22 32.58
CA GLU A 47 -1.64 -21.01 31.53
C GLU A 47 -1.39 -20.17 30.27
N ALA A 48 -0.29 -20.44 29.56
CA ALA A 48 0.06 -19.73 28.35
C ALA A 48 -0.97 -19.89 27.21
N PHE A 49 -1.03 -18.91 26.32
CA PHE A 49 -1.90 -18.93 25.14
C PHE A 49 -1.76 -20.20 24.28
N SER A 50 -0.54 -20.75 24.17
CA SER A 50 -0.27 -21.98 23.42
C SER A 50 -1.13 -23.16 23.89
N SER A 51 -1.44 -23.24 25.19
CA SER A 51 -2.30 -24.28 25.78
C SER A 51 -3.76 -24.20 25.31
N PHE A 52 -4.22 -23.01 24.91
CA PHE A 52 -5.61 -22.76 24.50
C PHE A 52 -5.77 -22.59 22.99
N ARG A 53 -4.71 -22.22 22.27
CA ARG A 53 -4.73 -21.89 20.83
C ARG A 53 -5.51 -22.89 19.99
N THR A 54 -5.21 -24.19 20.08
CA THR A 54 -5.87 -25.22 19.27
C THR A 54 -7.36 -25.35 19.60
N ILE A 55 -7.70 -25.31 20.89
CA ILE A 55 -9.08 -25.46 21.37
C ILE A 55 -9.93 -24.27 20.91
N LEU A 56 -9.39 -23.06 21.04
CA LEU A 56 -10.07 -21.83 20.65
C LEU A 56 -10.23 -21.74 19.13
N ASN A 57 -9.20 -22.09 18.35
CA ASN A 57 -9.33 -22.16 16.89
C ASN A 57 -10.37 -23.19 16.44
N ARG A 58 -10.46 -24.35 17.11
CA ARG A 58 -11.47 -25.38 16.83
C ARG A 58 -12.89 -24.96 17.24
N ALA A 59 -13.02 -24.13 18.28
CA ALA A 59 -14.31 -23.53 18.65
C ALA A 59 -14.71 -22.48 17.60
N ARG A 60 -13.77 -21.59 17.25
CA ARG A 60 -13.96 -20.55 16.23
C ARG A 60 -14.34 -21.13 14.87
N SER A 61 -13.69 -22.20 14.43
CA SER A 61 -13.98 -22.83 13.14
C SER A 61 -15.40 -23.39 13.02
N LYS A 62 -16.08 -23.69 14.14
CA LYS A 62 -17.48 -24.15 14.14
C LYS A 62 -18.50 -23.02 14.02
N ARG A 63 -18.05 -21.78 14.24
CA ARG A 63 -18.89 -20.57 14.27
C ARG A 63 -18.54 -19.57 13.18
N MET A 64 -17.40 -19.76 12.49
CA MET A 64 -17.04 -18.88 11.39
C MET A 64 -18.16 -18.89 10.35
N PRO A 65 -18.53 -17.71 9.82
CA PRO A 65 -19.46 -17.65 8.71
C PRO A 65 -18.93 -18.48 7.54
N GLU A 66 -19.84 -19.05 6.75
CA GLU A 66 -19.46 -19.71 5.52
C GLU A 66 -18.67 -18.74 4.64
N ILE A 67 -17.70 -19.28 3.90
CA ILE A 67 -16.95 -18.48 2.94
C ILE A 67 -17.97 -18.04 1.86
N PRO A 68 -18.11 -16.72 1.61
CA PRO A 68 -18.99 -16.21 0.57
C PRO A 68 -18.70 -16.91 -0.77
N ARG A 69 -19.73 -17.40 -1.46
CA ARG A 69 -19.59 -18.10 -2.75
C ARG A 69 -19.36 -17.13 -3.90
N GLY A 70 -19.81 -15.89 -3.75
CA GLY A 70 -19.66 -14.81 -4.71
C GLY A 70 -19.33 -13.49 -4.03
N VAL A 71 -18.90 -12.50 -4.81
CA VAL A 71 -18.57 -11.15 -4.33
C VAL A 71 -19.81 -10.45 -3.75
N GLU A 72 -21.00 -10.77 -4.27
CA GLU A 72 -22.30 -10.26 -3.80
C GLU A 72 -22.58 -10.58 -2.32
N GLU A 73 -22.03 -11.71 -1.83
CA GLU A 73 -22.18 -12.18 -0.46
C GLU A 73 -21.13 -11.58 0.50
N VAL A 74 -20.16 -10.81 -0.03
CA VAL A 74 -19.12 -10.16 0.78
C VAL A 74 -19.64 -8.84 1.33
N GLU A 75 -20.03 -8.85 2.60
CA GLU A 75 -20.45 -7.64 3.30
C GLU A 75 -19.24 -6.93 3.94
N ILE A 76 -18.81 -5.81 3.36
CA ILE A 76 -17.78 -4.95 3.96
C ILE A 76 -18.44 -4.10 5.05
N GLN A 77 -18.09 -4.35 6.32
CA GLN A 77 -18.65 -3.59 7.44
C GLN A 77 -18.27 -2.09 7.37
N GLY A 78 -19.28 -1.23 7.49
CA GLY A 78 -19.15 0.23 7.43
C GLY A 78 -19.48 0.82 6.04
N PRO A 79 -19.65 2.14 5.92
CA PRO A 79 -19.95 2.78 4.63
C PRO A 79 -18.74 2.67 3.69
N TRP A 80 -18.72 1.65 2.83
CA TRP A 80 -17.73 1.53 1.78
C TRP A 80 -18.01 2.55 0.67
N ARG A 81 -17.46 3.75 0.84
CA ARG A 81 -17.56 4.87 -0.10
C ARG A 81 -16.17 5.44 -0.38
N PRO A 82 -15.33 4.72 -1.16
CA PRO A 82 -14.03 5.24 -1.53
C PRO A 82 -14.20 6.60 -2.22
N GLN A 83 -13.31 7.55 -1.92
CA GLN A 83 -13.28 8.86 -2.57
C GLN A 83 -12.16 8.96 -3.60
N LYS A 84 -11.07 8.23 -3.38
CA LYS A 84 -9.85 8.26 -4.18
C LYS A 84 -9.31 6.84 -4.32
N VAL A 85 -8.82 6.51 -5.51
CA VAL A 85 -8.06 5.29 -5.77
C VAL A 85 -6.75 5.66 -6.42
N VAL A 86 -5.66 5.10 -5.92
CA VAL A 86 -4.33 5.23 -6.51
C VAL A 86 -3.99 3.92 -7.21
N CYS A 87 -3.79 3.94 -8.52
CA CYS A 87 -3.57 2.75 -9.33
C CYS A 87 -2.37 2.88 -10.26
N ASP A 88 -2.07 1.77 -10.92
CA ASP A 88 -1.03 1.69 -11.93
C ASP A 88 -1.54 2.22 -13.27
N PHE A 89 -0.61 2.46 -14.21
CA PHE A 89 -0.92 3.00 -15.54
C PHE A 89 -1.36 1.88 -16.49
N GLU A 90 -2.42 1.17 -16.12
CA GLU A 90 -3.00 0.09 -16.91
C GLU A 90 -4.41 0.49 -17.36
N MET A 91 -4.63 0.52 -18.68
CA MET A 91 -5.90 1.00 -19.22
C MET A 91 -7.07 0.11 -18.80
N ALA A 92 -6.89 -1.21 -18.79
CA ALA A 92 -7.93 -2.14 -18.35
C ALA A 92 -8.34 -1.89 -16.89
N LEU A 93 -7.35 -1.66 -16.00
CA LEU A 93 -7.61 -1.33 -14.59
C LEU A 93 -8.34 0.00 -14.45
N ILE A 94 -7.89 1.04 -15.18
CA ILE A 94 -8.52 2.37 -15.13
C ILE A 94 -9.96 2.29 -15.64
N THR A 95 -10.21 1.59 -16.76
CA THR A 95 -11.56 1.40 -17.31
C THR A 95 -12.47 0.66 -16.33
N ALA A 96 -11.97 -0.41 -15.70
CA ALA A 96 -12.73 -1.14 -14.68
C ALA A 96 -13.05 -0.26 -13.46
N LEU A 97 -12.08 0.53 -12.98
CA LEU A 97 -12.33 1.48 -11.89
C LEU A 97 -13.37 2.55 -12.28
N GLN A 98 -13.39 2.99 -13.53
CA GLN A 98 -14.39 3.94 -14.02
C GLN A 98 -15.79 3.33 -14.11
N SER A 99 -15.93 2.06 -14.49
CA SER A 99 -17.23 1.39 -14.56
C SER A 99 -17.76 1.03 -13.17
N GLU A 100 -16.92 0.43 -12.33
CA GLU A 100 -17.35 -0.10 -11.03
C GLU A 100 -17.38 0.97 -9.94
N LEU A 101 -16.57 2.03 -10.06
CA LEU A 101 -16.43 3.09 -9.06
C LEU A 101 -16.52 4.50 -9.71
N PRO A 102 -17.65 4.85 -10.36
CA PRO A 102 -17.76 6.07 -11.16
C PRO A 102 -17.62 7.38 -10.35
N GLN A 103 -17.89 7.32 -9.05
CA GLN A 103 -17.80 8.47 -8.13
C GLN A 103 -16.38 8.67 -7.56
N VAL A 104 -15.45 7.75 -7.82
CA VAL A 104 -14.10 7.78 -7.26
C VAL A 104 -13.17 8.64 -8.12
N SER A 105 -12.36 9.47 -7.47
CA SER A 105 -11.23 10.13 -8.12
C SER A 105 -10.09 9.13 -8.35
N ILE A 106 -9.89 8.73 -9.61
CA ILE A 106 -8.79 7.84 -10.00
C ILE A 106 -7.51 8.66 -10.18
N GLN A 107 -6.44 8.20 -9.55
CA GLN A 107 -5.12 8.83 -9.57
C GLN A 107 -4.05 7.80 -9.92
N GLY A 108 -3.13 8.16 -10.81
CA GLY A 108 -1.97 7.34 -11.12
C GLY A 108 -0.92 7.40 -10.02
N CYS A 109 -0.24 6.28 -9.78
CA CYS A 109 0.92 6.22 -8.88
C CYS A 109 2.10 7.02 -9.46
N TYR A 110 2.52 8.11 -8.80
CA TYR A 110 3.61 8.96 -9.30
C TYR A 110 4.95 8.22 -9.37
N PHE A 111 5.17 7.24 -8.50
CA PHE A 111 6.34 6.36 -8.60
C PHE A 111 6.35 5.64 -9.96
N HIS A 112 5.23 5.02 -10.36
CA HIS A 112 5.11 4.35 -11.66
C HIS A 112 5.22 5.31 -12.84
N PHE A 113 4.72 6.54 -12.73
CA PHE A 113 4.98 7.59 -13.71
C PHE A 113 6.48 7.88 -13.86
N THR A 114 7.22 8.11 -12.76
CA THR A 114 8.66 8.38 -12.87
C THR A 114 9.46 7.15 -13.32
N GLN A 115 9.00 5.95 -12.95
CA GLN A 115 9.62 4.69 -13.33
C GLN A 115 9.45 4.40 -14.82
N SER A 116 8.29 4.69 -15.42
CA SER A 116 8.08 4.53 -16.86
C SER A 116 8.97 5.49 -17.67
N LEU A 117 9.11 6.73 -17.21
CA LEU A 117 10.07 7.69 -17.79
C LEU A 117 11.50 7.16 -17.70
N TRP A 118 11.89 6.58 -16.56
CA TRP A 118 13.22 5.99 -16.40
C TRP A 118 13.43 4.73 -17.27
N ARG A 119 12.41 3.88 -17.41
CA ARG A 119 12.45 2.73 -18.34
C ARG A 119 12.66 3.21 -19.78
N ARG A 120 11.94 4.25 -20.21
CA ARG A 120 12.15 4.83 -21.55
C ARG A 120 13.56 5.38 -21.74
N VAL A 121 14.15 6.01 -20.72
CA VAL A 121 15.56 6.44 -20.76
C VAL A 121 16.51 5.25 -20.98
N GLN A 122 16.22 4.09 -20.41
CA GLN A 122 17.00 2.87 -20.62
C GLN A 122 16.83 2.31 -22.02
N GLU A 123 15.58 2.17 -22.48
CA GLU A 123 15.23 1.66 -23.81
C GLU A 123 15.86 2.49 -24.93
N LEU A 124 15.96 3.80 -24.75
CA LEU A 124 16.57 4.72 -25.72
C LEU A 124 18.11 4.82 -25.60
N GLY A 125 18.76 3.99 -24.77
CA GLY A 125 20.21 4.00 -24.61
C GLY A 125 20.77 5.25 -23.92
N LEU A 126 19.92 6.10 -23.32
CA LEU A 126 20.32 7.38 -22.73
C LEU A 126 20.98 7.26 -21.35
N VAL A 127 21.14 6.05 -20.80
CA VAL A 127 21.64 5.82 -19.44
C VAL A 127 23.04 6.40 -19.23
N ARG A 128 23.96 6.17 -20.17
CA ARG A 128 25.33 6.69 -20.07
C ARG A 128 25.34 8.21 -20.09
N ALA A 129 24.66 8.81 -21.07
CA ALA A 129 24.53 10.26 -21.18
C ALA A 129 23.85 10.87 -19.95
N TYR A 130 22.87 10.19 -19.35
CA TYR A 130 22.22 10.63 -18.11
C TYR A 130 23.20 10.66 -16.92
N ARG A 131 24.11 9.69 -16.84
CA ARG A 131 25.11 9.61 -15.75
C ARG A 131 26.21 10.66 -15.91
N GLU A 132 26.71 10.83 -17.13
CA GLU A 132 27.89 11.65 -17.43
C GLU A 132 27.56 13.12 -17.72
N ASN A 133 26.39 13.41 -18.31
CA ASN A 133 26.00 14.77 -18.70
C ASN A 133 24.98 15.39 -17.74
N LEU A 134 25.46 16.28 -16.86
CA LEU A 134 24.63 17.00 -15.90
C LEU A 134 23.46 17.76 -16.55
N ARG A 135 23.66 18.32 -17.75
CA ARG A 135 22.63 19.13 -18.43
C ARG A 135 21.49 18.25 -18.95
N LEU A 136 21.83 17.10 -19.55
CA LEU A 136 20.85 16.11 -20.00
C LEU A 136 20.09 15.52 -18.82
N ARG A 137 20.81 15.15 -17.75
CA ARG A 137 20.21 14.68 -16.50
C ARG A 137 19.19 15.67 -15.94
N LYS A 138 19.54 16.96 -15.88
CA LYS A 138 18.62 18.02 -15.44
C LYS A 138 17.42 18.15 -16.37
N CYS A 139 17.59 18.01 -17.69
CA CYS A 139 16.49 18.04 -18.66
C CYS A 139 15.46 16.94 -18.38
N ILE A 140 15.91 15.69 -18.27
CA ILE A 140 15.05 14.53 -17.97
C ILE A 140 14.38 14.69 -16.61
N ARG A 141 15.12 15.15 -15.58
CA ARG A 141 14.53 15.38 -14.25
C ARG A 141 13.50 16.50 -14.23
N LYS A 142 13.62 17.53 -15.08
CA LYS A 142 12.58 18.56 -15.24
C LYS A 142 11.29 17.98 -15.83
N LEU A 143 11.40 17.03 -16.76
CA LEU A 143 10.24 16.31 -17.30
C LEU A 143 9.55 15.46 -16.24
N MET A 144 10.31 14.75 -15.40
CA MET A 144 9.75 14.06 -14.24
C MET A 144 9.07 15.05 -13.28
N ALA A 145 9.69 16.21 -13.03
CA ALA A 145 9.17 17.22 -12.10
C ALA A 145 7.88 17.93 -12.58
N LEU A 146 7.43 17.72 -13.83
CA LEU A 146 6.19 18.31 -14.32
C LEU A 146 4.97 17.93 -13.47
N GLY A 147 5.00 16.78 -12.80
CA GLY A 147 3.89 16.36 -11.94
C GLY A 147 3.68 17.27 -10.74
N TYR A 148 4.68 18.06 -10.37
CA TYR A 148 4.66 19.02 -9.27
C TYR A 148 4.31 20.44 -9.71
N LEU A 149 3.90 20.66 -10.96
CA LEU A 149 3.42 21.97 -11.40
C LEU A 149 1.89 22.03 -11.30
N PRO A 150 1.32 23.23 -11.03
CA PRO A 150 -0.10 23.46 -11.25
C PRO A 150 -0.52 22.95 -12.63
N ARG A 151 -1.64 22.23 -12.71
CA ARG A 151 -2.11 21.58 -13.94
C ARG A 151 -2.10 22.51 -15.18
N PRO A 152 -2.54 23.78 -15.10
CA PRO A 152 -2.49 24.70 -16.25
C PRO A 152 -1.07 24.97 -16.77
N LEU A 153 -0.07 24.89 -15.89
CA LEU A 153 1.33 25.18 -16.21
C LEU A 153 2.09 23.98 -16.79
N VAL A 154 1.56 22.76 -16.67
CA VAL A 154 2.24 21.53 -17.12
C VAL A 154 2.54 21.57 -18.61
N ARG A 155 1.51 21.77 -19.45
CA ARG A 155 1.67 21.78 -20.91
C ARG A 155 2.52 22.94 -21.39
N LEU A 156 2.35 24.11 -20.77
CA LEU A 156 3.13 25.31 -21.07
C LEU A 156 4.62 25.09 -20.79
N ASN A 157 4.96 24.55 -19.61
CA ASN A 157 6.35 24.29 -19.22
C ASN A 157 6.98 23.15 -20.01
N PHE A 158 6.22 22.10 -20.34
CA PHE A 158 6.68 21.05 -21.25
C PHE A 158 7.10 21.64 -22.61
N ASN A 159 6.24 22.45 -23.22
CA ASN A 159 6.50 23.08 -24.51
C ASN A 159 7.68 24.06 -24.45
N SER A 160 7.74 24.88 -23.41
CA SER A 160 8.86 25.81 -23.18
C SER A 160 10.19 25.06 -23.03
N LEU A 161 10.22 23.98 -22.24
CA LEU A 161 11.40 23.15 -22.09
C LEU A 161 11.82 22.50 -23.41
N ARG A 162 10.87 21.94 -24.16
CA ARG A 162 11.12 21.28 -25.45
C ARG A 162 11.71 22.24 -26.48
N ARG A 163 11.21 23.48 -26.54
CA ARG A 163 11.64 24.51 -27.51
C ARG A 163 12.86 25.31 -27.08
N SER A 164 13.36 25.14 -25.86
CA SER A 164 14.51 25.92 -25.39
C SER A 164 15.79 25.59 -26.18
N GLN A 165 16.59 26.62 -26.48
CA GLN A 165 17.87 26.44 -27.19
C GLN A 165 18.83 25.47 -26.49
N ARG A 166 18.70 25.36 -25.16
CA ARG A 166 19.45 24.38 -24.37
C ARG A 166 19.03 22.95 -24.68
N THR A 167 17.73 22.68 -24.81
CA THR A 167 17.20 21.36 -25.15
C THR A 167 17.51 20.99 -26.58
N ILE A 168 17.38 21.94 -27.52
CA ILE A 168 17.74 21.73 -28.93
C ILE A 168 19.20 21.26 -29.04
N ARG A 169 20.14 21.98 -28.43
CA ARG A 169 21.56 21.56 -28.39
C ARG A 169 21.83 20.22 -27.71
N LEU A 170 20.95 19.80 -26.79
CA LEU A 170 21.06 18.48 -26.15
C LEU A 170 20.58 17.37 -27.09
N ILE A 171 19.51 17.63 -27.85
CA ILE A 171 18.98 16.75 -28.89
C ILE A 171 20.01 16.59 -30.01
N ASP A 172 20.63 17.67 -30.49
CA ASP A 172 21.66 17.59 -31.56
C ASP A 172 22.82 16.66 -31.17
N ARG A 173 23.18 16.64 -29.89
CA ARG A 173 24.25 15.77 -29.35
C ARG A 173 23.76 14.38 -28.94
N ASN A 174 22.46 14.21 -28.72
CA ASN A 174 21.84 12.97 -28.26
C ASN A 174 20.47 12.83 -28.95
N PRO A 175 20.42 12.39 -30.22
CA PRO A 175 19.19 12.38 -31.00
C PRO A 175 18.04 11.62 -30.33
N SER A 176 18.34 10.52 -29.62
CA SER A 176 17.35 9.74 -28.86
C SER A 176 16.62 10.53 -27.76
N LEU A 177 17.13 11.70 -27.36
CA LEU A 177 16.40 12.61 -26.46
C LEU A 177 15.14 13.16 -27.15
N LEU A 178 15.13 13.33 -28.47
CA LEU A 178 13.94 13.72 -29.21
C LEU A 178 12.84 12.67 -29.09
N ASP A 179 13.19 11.39 -29.25
CA ASP A 179 12.27 10.26 -29.07
C ASP A 179 11.72 10.21 -27.66
N PHE A 180 12.55 10.53 -26.65
CA PHE A 180 12.11 10.65 -25.27
C PHE A 180 11.05 11.75 -25.10
N PHE A 181 11.25 12.94 -25.68
CA PHE A 181 10.23 14.00 -25.67
C PHE A 181 8.96 13.57 -26.42
N GLY A 182 9.10 12.84 -27.53
CA GLY A 182 7.98 12.26 -28.28
C GLY A 182 7.16 11.30 -27.43
N TYR A 183 7.81 10.40 -26.71
CA TYR A 183 7.17 9.50 -25.75
C TYR A 183 6.39 10.27 -24.68
N VAL A 184 7.02 11.26 -24.02
CA VAL A 184 6.34 12.06 -22.98
C VAL A 184 5.13 12.80 -23.56
N GLN A 185 5.27 13.38 -24.75
CA GLN A 185 4.18 14.07 -25.45
C GLN A 185 3.01 13.12 -25.72
N ASN A 186 3.28 11.97 -26.33
CA ASN A 186 2.26 11.06 -26.84
C ASN A 186 1.65 10.17 -25.76
N THR A 187 2.30 10.04 -24.60
CA THR A 187 1.79 9.22 -23.49
C THR A 187 1.14 10.06 -22.39
N TYR A 188 1.77 11.16 -21.98
CA TYR A 188 1.41 11.88 -20.74
C TYR A 188 0.85 13.30 -20.96
N ILE A 189 1.15 13.93 -22.10
CA ILE A 189 0.70 15.29 -22.40
C ILE A 189 -0.54 15.29 -23.28
N GLY A 190 -0.53 14.55 -24.40
CA GLY A 190 -1.66 14.43 -25.34
C GLY A 190 -2.15 13.00 -25.51
N GLY A 191 -1.71 12.08 -24.66
CA GLY A 191 -1.95 10.64 -24.79
C GLY A 191 -3.08 10.09 -23.93
N PHE A 192 -3.06 8.76 -23.82
CA PHE A 192 -4.00 7.96 -23.04
C PHE A 192 -3.99 8.25 -21.53
N PHE A 193 -2.90 8.82 -20.99
CA PHE A 193 -2.77 9.14 -19.56
C PHE A 193 -2.77 10.66 -19.35
N PRO A 194 -3.93 11.27 -19.11
CA PRO A 194 -4.07 12.71 -19.08
C PRO A 194 -3.39 13.32 -17.84
N VAL A 195 -3.01 14.60 -17.94
CA VAL A 195 -2.32 15.34 -16.85
C VAL A 195 -2.96 15.16 -15.47
N PRO A 196 -4.30 15.26 -15.28
CA PRO A 196 -4.92 15.07 -13.98
C PRO A 196 -4.65 13.71 -13.33
N LEU A 197 -4.40 12.66 -14.12
CA LEU A 197 -4.15 11.32 -13.60
C LEU A 197 -2.82 11.25 -12.84
N TRP A 198 -1.74 11.79 -13.41
CA TRP A 198 -0.38 11.63 -12.88
C TRP A 198 0.15 12.86 -12.14
N ASN A 199 -0.54 14.00 -12.20
CA ASN A 199 -0.18 15.20 -11.47
C ASN A 199 -0.31 14.97 -9.95
N VAL A 200 0.63 15.55 -9.20
CA VAL A 200 0.75 15.42 -7.74
C VAL A 200 0.83 16.75 -7.00
N PHE A 201 0.59 17.87 -7.70
CA PHE A 201 0.68 19.21 -7.11
C PHE A 201 -0.22 19.35 -5.88
N ASP A 202 -1.51 19.00 -6.02
CA ASP A 202 -2.50 19.07 -4.95
C ASP A 202 -2.66 17.76 -4.16
N ARG A 203 -1.72 16.81 -4.29
CA ARG A 203 -1.81 15.48 -3.65
C ARG A 203 -1.00 15.42 -2.36
N GLU A 204 -1.59 14.83 -1.34
CA GLU A 204 -0.90 14.44 -0.10
C GLU A 204 0.17 13.39 -0.39
N MET A 205 1.29 13.44 0.32
CA MET A 205 2.46 12.62 0.00
C MET A 205 2.16 11.11 0.00
N ASP A 206 1.35 10.63 0.93
CA ASP A 206 1.00 9.22 1.05
C ASP A 206 0.15 8.73 -0.12
N THR A 207 -0.63 9.62 -0.72
CA THR A 207 -1.41 9.31 -1.90
C THR A 207 -0.59 9.34 -3.19
N ARG A 208 0.66 9.80 -3.19
CA ARG A 208 1.49 9.90 -4.42
C ARG A 208 2.06 8.55 -4.87
N THR A 209 2.10 7.54 -3.99
CA THR A 209 2.73 6.25 -4.27
C THR A 209 1.84 5.10 -3.81
N ASN A 210 1.97 3.93 -4.44
CA ASN A 210 1.35 2.69 -3.98
C ASN A 210 2.26 1.91 -2.98
N ASN A 211 3.18 2.60 -2.30
CA ASN A 211 4.21 1.99 -1.43
C ASN A 211 3.65 1.01 -0.39
N HIS A 212 2.43 1.24 0.10
CA HIS A 212 1.78 0.34 1.06
C HIS A 212 1.51 -1.04 0.46
N VAL A 213 1.01 -1.07 -0.78
CA VAL A 213 0.74 -2.31 -1.52
C VAL A 213 2.03 -3.02 -1.87
N GLU A 214 3.03 -2.28 -2.39
CA GLU A 214 4.35 -2.86 -2.72
C GLU A 214 5.09 -3.39 -1.50
N SER A 215 5.01 -2.67 -0.37
CA SER A 215 5.60 -3.11 0.89
C SER A 215 4.92 -4.37 1.41
N TYR A 216 3.59 -4.47 1.26
CA TYR A 216 2.84 -5.67 1.61
C TYR A 216 3.25 -6.85 0.72
N HIS A 217 3.26 -6.67 -0.60
CA HIS A 217 3.69 -7.70 -1.56
C HIS A 217 5.12 -8.17 -1.29
N LYS A 218 6.04 -7.25 -1.04
CA LYS A 218 7.42 -7.59 -0.69
C LYS A 218 7.46 -8.42 0.60
N THR A 219 6.78 -7.99 1.65
CA THR A 219 6.77 -8.73 2.91
C THR A 219 6.17 -10.13 2.74
N LEU A 220 5.11 -10.26 1.94
CA LEU A 220 4.51 -11.55 1.63
C LEU A 220 5.48 -12.46 0.86
N ASN A 221 6.15 -11.93 -0.16
CA ASN A 221 7.16 -12.69 -0.92
C ASN A 221 8.35 -13.11 -0.05
N ASP A 222 8.85 -12.22 0.81
CA ASP A 222 9.92 -12.50 1.76
C ASP A 222 9.49 -13.58 2.78
N THR A 223 8.21 -13.58 3.19
CA THR A 223 7.64 -14.57 4.13
C THR A 223 7.48 -15.94 3.46
N ILE A 224 7.11 -15.98 2.18
CA ILE A 224 7.00 -17.21 1.40
C ILE A 224 8.39 -17.80 1.12
N GLY A 225 9.37 -16.95 0.81
CA GLY A 225 10.79 -17.32 0.69
C GLY A 225 11.13 -18.23 -0.50
N VAL A 226 10.16 -18.59 -1.34
CA VAL A 226 10.33 -19.46 -2.50
C VAL A 226 9.56 -18.94 -3.71
N ARG A 227 10.10 -19.19 -4.92
CA ARG A 227 9.51 -18.71 -6.18
C ARG A 227 8.21 -19.42 -6.56
N HIS A 228 8.08 -20.71 -6.21
CA HIS A 228 6.95 -21.56 -6.55
C HIS A 228 6.48 -22.34 -5.32
N PRO A 229 5.77 -21.68 -4.37
CA PRO A 229 5.26 -22.36 -3.18
C PRO A 229 4.18 -23.36 -3.56
N SER A 230 4.10 -24.48 -2.81
CA SER A 230 2.90 -25.31 -2.85
C SER A 230 1.71 -24.53 -2.29
N LEU A 231 0.49 -24.88 -2.71
CA LEU A 231 -0.75 -24.27 -2.20
C LEU A 231 -0.80 -24.29 -0.67
N TRP A 232 -0.35 -25.38 -0.05
CA TRP A 232 -0.29 -25.52 1.41
C TRP A 232 0.69 -24.54 2.06
N THR A 233 1.86 -24.35 1.45
CA THR A 233 2.86 -23.37 1.93
C THR A 233 2.29 -21.96 1.82
N PHE A 234 1.67 -21.64 0.69
CA PHE A 234 1.03 -20.34 0.46
C PHE A 234 -0.07 -20.05 1.50
N ILE A 235 -1.00 -20.98 1.71
CA ILE A 235 -2.08 -20.84 2.70
C ILE A 235 -1.51 -20.67 4.11
N ARG A 236 -0.48 -21.43 4.49
CA ARG A 236 0.17 -21.28 5.79
C ARG A 236 0.77 -19.88 5.96
N CYS A 237 1.53 -19.40 4.97
CA CYS A 237 2.12 -18.06 5.00
C CYS A 237 1.05 -16.95 5.08
N LEU A 238 -0.09 -17.11 4.40
CA LEU A 238 -1.23 -16.19 4.53
C LEU A 238 -1.80 -16.16 5.97
N LYS A 239 -1.98 -17.33 6.60
CA LYS A 239 -2.46 -17.43 7.99
C LYS A 239 -1.48 -16.82 8.99
N ASP A 240 -0.18 -17.04 8.79
CA ASP A 240 0.86 -16.44 9.62
C ASP A 240 0.84 -14.91 9.47
N ARG A 241 0.65 -14.41 8.23
CA ARG A 241 0.56 -12.97 7.98
C ARG A 241 -0.70 -12.33 8.53
N GLN A 242 -1.85 -13.01 8.44
CA GLN A 242 -3.09 -12.58 9.10
C GLN A 242 -2.86 -12.39 10.60
N THR A 243 -2.20 -13.35 11.26
CA THR A 243 -1.92 -13.29 12.70
C THR A 243 -1.10 -12.04 13.06
N VAL A 244 -0.08 -11.70 12.28
CA VAL A 244 0.74 -10.48 12.50
C VAL A 244 -0.06 -9.20 12.25
N VAL A 245 -0.94 -9.19 11.25
CA VAL A 245 -1.81 -8.03 10.96
C VAL A 245 -2.81 -7.82 12.10
N GLU A 246 -3.46 -8.87 12.58
CA GLU A 246 -4.38 -8.82 13.73
C GLU A 246 -3.69 -8.24 14.96
N GLN A 247 -2.45 -8.67 15.26
CA GLN A 247 -1.65 -8.10 16.36
C GLN A 247 -1.36 -6.61 16.18
N THR A 248 -1.08 -6.18 14.95
CA THR A 248 -0.81 -4.77 14.63
C THR A 248 -2.07 -3.92 14.80
N ILE A 249 -3.22 -4.41 14.36
CA ILE A 249 -4.52 -3.75 14.55
C ILE A 249 -4.84 -3.64 16.04
N ASP A 250 -4.69 -4.73 16.79
CA ASP A 250 -4.92 -4.74 18.24
C ASP A 250 -3.99 -3.73 18.96
N GLY A 251 -2.74 -3.59 18.51
CA GLY A 251 -1.82 -2.57 19.02
C GLY A 251 -2.30 -1.15 18.74
N ALA A 252 -2.70 -0.86 17.50
CA ALA A 252 -3.22 0.44 17.11
C ALA A 252 -4.48 0.82 17.90
N GLU A 253 -5.40 -0.13 18.13
CA GLU A 253 -6.62 0.10 18.92
C GLU A 253 -6.32 0.34 20.42
N ARG A 254 -5.19 -0.16 20.92
CA ARG A 254 -4.67 0.21 22.26
C ARG A 254 -3.97 1.57 22.29
N GLY A 255 -3.89 2.26 21.16
CA GLY A 255 -3.21 3.55 21.03
C GLY A 255 -1.70 3.44 20.78
N GLU A 256 -1.19 2.27 20.39
CA GLU A 256 0.21 2.16 19.94
C GLU A 256 0.41 3.00 18.68
N LEU A 257 1.37 3.90 18.72
CA LEU A 257 1.66 4.79 17.61
C LEU A 257 2.33 4.04 16.47
N ALA A 258 1.92 4.34 15.25
CA ALA A 258 2.61 3.87 14.06
C ALA A 258 4.09 4.36 14.06
N PRO A 259 5.03 3.58 13.50
CA PRO A 259 6.41 3.99 13.40
C PRO A 259 6.55 5.36 12.72
N ALA A 260 7.25 6.29 13.37
CA ALA A 260 7.43 7.63 12.83
C ALA A 260 8.16 7.59 11.48
N ARG A 261 7.67 8.40 10.53
CA ARG A 261 8.30 8.52 9.22
C ARG A 261 9.75 9.02 9.37
N ARG A 262 10.66 8.39 8.61
CA ARG A 262 12.09 8.77 8.58
C ARG A 262 12.24 10.27 8.33
N ARG A 263 13.09 10.93 9.12
CA ARG A 263 13.33 12.40 9.10
C ARG A 263 13.59 12.93 7.68
N LYS A 264 14.37 12.21 6.88
CA LYS A 264 14.69 12.59 5.49
C LYS A 264 13.45 12.92 4.66
N TRP A 265 12.39 12.12 4.77
CA TRP A 265 11.17 12.30 3.97
C TRP A 265 10.32 13.45 4.49
N ARG A 266 10.26 13.65 5.81
CA ARG A 266 9.57 14.79 6.43
C ARG A 266 10.20 16.13 5.99
N VAL A 267 11.52 16.23 6.06
CA VAL A 267 12.26 17.44 5.62
C VAL A 267 12.08 17.70 4.12
N LEU A 268 12.01 16.66 3.29
CA LEU A 268 11.81 16.84 1.85
C LEU A 268 10.39 17.36 1.54
N GLU A 269 9.40 16.94 2.32
CA GLU A 269 8.01 17.39 2.19
C GLU A 269 7.86 18.87 2.54
N GLU A 270 8.49 19.33 3.62
CA GLU A 270 8.50 20.75 4.02
C GLU A 270 9.08 21.66 2.94
N ARG A 271 10.00 21.17 2.10
CA ARG A 271 10.58 21.95 1.00
C ARG A 271 9.69 22.04 -0.24
N LEU A 272 8.65 21.23 -0.31
CA LEU A 272 7.71 21.19 -1.44
C LEU A 272 6.40 21.92 -1.15
N ARG A 273 6.15 22.29 0.11
CA ARG A 273 5.07 23.19 0.54
C ARG A 273 5.60 24.62 0.56
#